data_AF-A0A7Y7ZGA0-F1
#
_entry.id   AF-A0A7Y7ZGA0-F1
#
_cell.length_a   1.000
_cell.length_b   1.000
_cell.length_c   1.000
_cell.angle_alpha   90.00
_cell.angle_beta   90.00
_cell.angle_gamma   90.00
#
_symmetry.space_group_name_H-M   'P 1'
#
loop_
_entity.id
_entity.type
_entity.pdbx_description
1 polymer ?
#
loop_
_entity_poly.entity_id
_entity_poly.type
_entity_poly.pdbx_seq_one_letter_code
_entity_poly.pdbx_strand_id
1 'polypeptide(L)'
;MNLHQALCSSGMEQVIENLSHRAGAFQRLGIEIDPATLVTQSERLSLQWTQAQMNEKKLSSADDLVEHNRLIVMLHRETGESQSWLQSLPLSRLRKMMEAIESRW
;
A
#
# COMPACT_ATOMS: atom_id res chain seq x y z
N MET A 1 -16.38 0.83 -2.37
CA MET A 1 -15.22 1.60 -1.87
C MET A 1 -15.04 2.80 -2.79
N ASN A 2 -14.91 4.01 -2.25
CA ASN A 2 -14.67 5.21 -3.06
C ASN A 2 -13.24 5.18 -3.65
N LEU A 3 -13.05 5.60 -4.91
CA LEU A 3 -11.73 5.68 -5.55
C LEU A 3 -10.73 6.48 -4.71
N HIS A 4 -11.15 7.60 -4.11
CA HIS A 4 -10.29 8.39 -3.23
C HIS A 4 -9.82 7.58 -2.02
N GLN A 5 -10.74 6.85 -1.36
CA GLN A 5 -10.39 5.99 -0.23
C GLN A 5 -9.46 4.85 -0.66
N ALA A 6 -9.71 4.26 -1.83
CA ALA A 6 -8.88 3.22 -2.41
C ALA A 6 -7.44 3.72 -2.64
N LEU A 7 -7.28 4.90 -3.25
CA LEU A 7 -5.99 5.52 -3.51
C LEU A 7 -5.25 5.90 -2.22
N CYS A 8 -5.92 6.52 -1.24
CA CYS A 8 -5.31 6.83 0.06
C CYS A 8 -4.86 5.57 0.81
N SER A 9 -5.74 4.56 0.92
CA SER A 9 -5.38 3.31 1.59
C SER A 9 -4.22 2.58 0.93
N SER A 10 -4.02 2.81 -0.37
CA SER A 10 -2.95 2.22 -1.17
C SER A 10 -1.70 3.10 -1.26
N GLY A 11 -1.62 4.21 -0.53
CA GLY A 11 -0.47 5.13 -0.53
C GLY A 11 -0.24 5.82 -1.89
N MET A 12 -1.31 6.11 -2.61
CA MET A 12 -1.28 6.71 -3.95
C MET A 12 -1.75 8.16 -3.94
N GLU A 13 -1.37 8.95 -2.92
CA GLU A 13 -1.75 10.36 -2.75
C GLU A 13 -1.35 11.20 -3.97
N GLN A 14 -0.18 10.92 -4.55
CA GLN A 14 0.27 11.61 -5.76
C GLN A 14 -0.69 11.44 -6.94
N VAL A 15 -1.37 10.28 -7.05
CA VAL A 15 -2.37 10.05 -8.09
C VAL A 15 -3.60 10.91 -7.84
N ILE A 16 -4.00 11.12 -6.57
CA ILE A 16 -5.12 12.00 -6.21
C ILE A 16 -4.83 13.45 -6.63
N GLU A 17 -3.62 13.94 -6.36
CA GLU A 17 -3.16 15.25 -6.81
C GLU A 17 -3.19 15.35 -8.34
N ASN A 18 -2.61 14.36 -9.02
CA ASN A 18 -2.58 14.32 -10.49
C ASN A 18 -3.98 14.25 -11.11
N LEU A 19 -4.91 13.54 -10.49
CA LEU A 19 -6.32 13.49 -10.92
C LEU A 19 -6.97 14.87 -10.80
N SER A 20 -6.73 15.56 -9.69
CA SER A 20 -7.24 16.92 -9.47
C SER A 20 -6.70 17.90 -10.52
N HIS A 21 -5.41 17.81 -10.85
CA HIS A 21 -4.81 18.62 -11.91
C HIS A 21 -5.39 18.30 -13.30
N ARG A 22 -5.55 17.01 -13.65
CA ARG A 22 -6.15 16.60 -14.92
C ARG A 22 -7.61 17.07 -15.03
N ALA A 23 -8.42 16.82 -14.00
CA ALA A 23 -9.82 17.26 -13.96
C ALA A 23 -9.95 18.78 -14.08
N GLY A 24 -9.11 19.54 -13.36
CA GLY A 24 -9.08 21.00 -13.44
C GLY A 24 -8.65 21.54 -14.81
N ALA A 25 -7.92 20.78 -15.63
CA ALA A 25 -7.61 21.15 -17.00
C ALA A 25 -8.85 21.01 -17.91
N PHE A 26 -9.63 19.93 -17.77
CA PHE A 26 -10.87 19.72 -18.52
C PHE A 26 -11.97 20.70 -18.10
N GLN A 27 -12.10 20.98 -16.80
CA GLN A 27 -13.06 21.95 -16.28
C GLN A 27 -12.80 23.36 -16.85
N ARG A 28 -11.53 23.76 -17.00
CA ARG A 28 -11.15 25.03 -17.65
C ARG A 28 -11.55 25.10 -19.13
N LEU A 29 -11.74 23.96 -19.78
CA LEU A 29 -12.26 23.86 -21.15
C LEU A 29 -13.80 23.75 -21.19
N GLY A 30 -14.48 23.86 -20.04
CA GLY A 30 -15.92 23.69 -19.92
C GLY A 30 -16.39 22.24 -20.04
N ILE A 31 -15.50 21.27 -19.89
CA ILE A 31 -15.79 19.83 -20.01
C ILE A 31 -15.92 19.24 -18.61
N GLU A 32 -17.12 18.75 -18.29
CA GLU A 32 -17.35 17.98 -17.06
C GLU A 32 -16.91 16.53 -17.29
N ILE A 33 -16.01 16.04 -16.44
CA ILE A 33 -15.43 14.71 -16.52
C ILE A 33 -15.43 14.06 -15.14
N ASP A 34 -15.77 12.78 -15.10
CA ASP A 34 -15.61 11.95 -13.91
C ASP A 34 -14.11 11.66 -13.67
N PRO A 35 -13.54 12.02 -12.50
CA PRO A 35 -12.16 11.74 -12.15
C PRO A 35 -11.77 10.26 -12.30
N ALA A 36 -12.68 9.30 -12.12
CA ALA A 36 -12.37 7.89 -12.28
C ALA A 36 -11.97 7.52 -13.73
N THR A 37 -12.48 8.27 -14.71
CA THR A 37 -12.13 8.09 -16.12
C THR A 37 -10.73 8.59 -16.46
N LEU A 38 -10.21 9.53 -15.66
CA LEU A 38 -8.90 10.13 -15.86
C LEU A 38 -7.75 9.27 -15.34
N VAL A 39 -8.04 8.26 -14.49
CA VAL A 39 -7.02 7.33 -13.98
C VAL A 39 -6.39 6.57 -15.15
N THR A 40 -5.07 6.66 -15.27
CA THR A 40 -4.34 5.99 -16.35
C THR A 40 -4.35 4.48 -16.15
N GLN A 41 -4.05 3.74 -17.23
CA GLN A 41 -3.94 2.29 -17.13
C GLN A 41 -2.81 1.86 -16.17
N SER A 42 -1.69 2.56 -16.13
CA SER A 42 -0.60 2.26 -15.19
C SER A 42 -1.02 2.51 -13.74
N GLU A 43 -1.72 3.60 -13.45
CA GLU A 43 -2.25 3.90 -12.11
C GLU A 43 -3.26 2.84 -11.65
N ARG A 44 -4.12 2.35 -12.55
CA ARG A 44 -5.05 1.25 -12.24
C ARG A 44 -4.32 -0.05 -11.92
N LEU A 45 -3.32 -0.41 -12.71
CA LEU A 45 -2.54 -1.63 -12.49
C LEU A 45 -1.78 -1.57 -11.15
N SER A 46 -1.17 -0.42 -10.84
CA SER A 46 -0.51 -0.21 -9.55
C SER A 46 -1.50 -0.34 -8.39
N LEU A 47 -2.68 0.28 -8.49
CA LEU A 47 -3.72 0.18 -7.47
C LEU A 47 -4.16 -1.27 -7.26
N GLN A 48 -4.44 -2.00 -8.35
CA GLN A 48 -4.83 -3.40 -8.30
C GLN A 48 -3.76 -4.29 -7.66
N TRP A 49 -2.49 -4.06 -8.02
CA TRP A 49 -1.37 -4.82 -7.48
C TRP A 49 -1.21 -4.57 -5.98
N THR A 50 -1.22 -3.31 -5.53
CA THR A 50 -1.10 -2.96 -4.11
C THR A 50 -2.28 -3.52 -3.31
N GLN A 51 -3.50 -3.40 -3.84
CA GLN A 51 -4.70 -3.97 -3.20
C GLN A 51 -4.63 -5.49 -3.10
N ALA A 52 -4.15 -6.18 -4.14
CA ALA A 52 -3.97 -7.63 -4.09
C ALA A 52 -2.99 -8.03 -2.98
N GLN A 53 -1.86 -7.34 -2.85
CA GLN A 53 -0.87 -7.58 -1.79
C GLN A 53 -1.43 -7.30 -0.39
N MET A 54 -2.15 -6.20 -0.21
CA MET A 54 -2.81 -5.89 1.07
C MET A 54 -3.85 -6.95 1.42
N ASN A 55 -4.67 -7.38 0.47
CA ASN A 55 -5.71 -8.39 0.69
C ASN A 55 -5.11 -9.76 1.05
N GLU A 56 -4.07 -10.19 0.34
CA GLU A 56 -3.37 -11.44 0.60
C GLU A 56 -2.80 -11.48 2.02
N LYS A 57 -2.23 -10.35 2.46
CA LYS A 57 -1.60 -10.20 3.78
C LYS A 57 -2.57 -9.71 4.87
N LYS A 58 -3.86 -9.51 4.54
CA LYS A 58 -4.91 -8.98 5.41
C LYS A 58 -4.53 -7.66 6.10
N LEU A 59 -3.98 -6.74 5.32
CA LEU A 59 -3.51 -5.43 5.77
C LEU A 59 -4.53 -4.34 5.44
N SER A 60 -4.52 -3.27 6.22
CA SER A 60 -5.51 -2.19 6.10
C SER A 60 -4.98 -0.97 5.34
N SER A 61 -3.66 -0.86 5.17
CA SER A 61 -3.01 0.26 4.47
C SER A 61 -1.71 -0.16 3.77
N ALA A 62 -1.27 0.65 2.82
CA ALA A 62 0.03 0.50 2.19
C ALA A 62 1.19 0.68 3.18
N ASP A 63 1.03 1.55 4.20
CA ASP A 63 2.02 1.68 5.28
C ASP A 63 2.20 0.36 6.04
N ASP A 64 1.10 -0.35 6.32
CA ASP A 64 1.16 -1.68 6.93
C ASP A 64 1.86 -2.68 6.01
N LEU A 65 1.70 -2.56 4.68
CA LEU A 65 2.40 -3.41 3.69
C LEU A 65 3.90 -3.12 3.66
N VAL A 66 4.30 -1.85 3.69
CA VAL A 66 5.70 -1.43 3.79
C VAL A 66 6.31 -1.96 5.09
N GLU A 67 5.63 -1.78 6.21
CA GLU A 67 6.08 -2.26 7.51
C GLU A 67 6.16 -3.80 7.56
N HIS A 68 5.19 -4.50 6.98
CA HIS A 68 5.22 -5.97 6.88
C HIS A 68 6.49 -6.45 6.18
N ASN A 69 6.79 -5.87 5.01
CA ASN A 69 7.97 -6.21 4.23
C ASN A 69 9.27 -5.84 4.97
N ARG A 70 9.31 -4.67 5.63
CA ARG A 70 10.45 -4.24 6.45
C ARG A 70 10.75 -5.24 7.57
N LEU A 71 9.72 -5.63 8.32
CA LEU A 71 9.86 -6.57 9.44
C LEU A 71 10.31 -7.95 8.97
N ILE A 72 9.82 -8.44 7.83
CA ILE A 72 10.31 -9.71 7.26
C ILE A 72 11.83 -9.66 7.02
N VAL A 73 12.32 -8.59 6.38
CA VAL A 73 13.75 -8.45 6.06
C VAL A 73 14.58 -8.38 7.33
N MET A 74 14.14 -7.60 8.32
CA MET A 74 14.83 -7.48 9.60
C MET A 74 14.83 -8.79 10.39
N LEU A 75 13.66 -9.43 10.55
CA LEU A 75 13.54 -10.69 11.28
C LEU A 75 14.32 -11.81 10.61
N HIS A 76 14.31 -11.90 9.28
CA HIS A 76 15.11 -12.87 8.55
C HIS A 76 16.60 -12.71 8.88
N ARG A 77 17.10 -11.48 8.90
CA ARG A 77 18.50 -11.18 9.21
C ARG A 77 18.86 -11.51 10.66
N GLU A 78 18.00 -11.16 11.62
CA GLU A 78 18.29 -11.32 13.06
C GLU A 78 18.06 -12.74 13.58
N THR A 79 17.10 -13.47 13.01
CA THR A 79 16.70 -14.81 13.51
C THR A 79 17.18 -15.96 12.62
N GLY A 80 17.53 -15.69 11.36
CA GLY A 80 17.84 -16.72 10.36
C GLY A 80 16.61 -17.47 9.82
N GLU A 81 15.41 -17.13 10.27
CA GLU A 81 14.16 -17.76 9.82
C GLU A 81 13.86 -17.49 8.34
N SER A 82 13.21 -18.42 7.64
CA SER A 82 12.90 -18.26 6.21
C SER A 82 11.99 -17.06 5.93
N GLN A 83 12.32 -16.28 4.89
CA GLN A 83 11.46 -15.17 4.42
C GLN A 83 10.06 -15.66 4.03
N SER A 84 9.93 -16.83 3.41
CA SER A 84 8.62 -17.38 3.01
C SER A 84 7.75 -17.71 4.21
N TRP A 85 8.37 -18.18 5.30
CA TRP A 85 7.66 -18.44 6.55
C TRP A 85 7.24 -17.13 7.22
N LEU A 86 8.15 -16.15 7.31
CA LEU A 86 7.84 -14.82 7.86
C LEU A 86 6.74 -14.11 7.07
N GLN A 87 6.72 -14.27 5.74
CA GLN A 87 5.67 -13.72 4.88
C GLN A 87 4.27 -14.27 5.18
N SER A 88 4.17 -15.50 5.68
CA SER A 88 2.89 -16.13 6.05
C SER A 88 2.32 -15.60 7.38
N LEU A 89 3.13 -14.89 8.17
CA LEU A 89 2.72 -14.40 9.48
C LEU A 89 1.97 -13.07 9.39
N PRO A 90 0.97 -12.84 10.27
CA PRO A 90 0.28 -11.56 10.35
C PRO A 90 1.21 -10.47 10.89
N LEU A 91 0.99 -9.23 10.48
CA LEU A 91 1.81 -8.07 10.88
C LEU A 91 1.96 -7.93 12.40
N SER A 92 0.89 -8.19 13.16
CA SER A 92 0.91 -8.15 14.62
C SER A 92 1.86 -9.17 15.25
N ARG A 93 2.03 -10.34 14.62
CA ARG A 93 2.99 -11.36 15.06
C ARG A 93 4.42 -10.93 14.77
N LEU A 94 4.67 -10.38 13.58
CA LEU A 94 5.99 -9.86 13.20
C LEU A 94 6.45 -8.73 14.14
N ARG A 95 5.55 -7.78 14.47
CA ARG A 95 5.84 -6.70 15.43
C ARG A 95 6.26 -7.25 16.80
N LYS A 96 5.53 -8.23 17.34
CA LYS A 96 5.87 -8.89 18.62
C LYS A 96 7.20 -9.63 18.58
N MET A 97 7.53 -10.25 17.45
CA MET A 97 8.82 -10.92 17.29
C MET A 97 9.97 -9.91 17.28
N MET A 98 9.81 -8.78 16.59
CA MET A 98 10.81 -7.72 16.56
C MET A 98 11.01 -7.09 17.94
N GLU A 99 9.92 -6.78 18.65
CA GLU A 99 9.95 -6.27 20.03
C GLU A 99 10.70 -7.23 20.98
N ALA A 100 10.48 -8.54 20.85
CA ALA A 100 11.18 -9.53 21.65
C ALA A 100 12.70 -9.59 21.34
N ILE A 101 13.10 -9.35 20.09
CA ILE A 101 14.52 -9.26 19.72
C ILE A 101 15.13 -7.99 20.29
N GLU A 102 14.45 -6.85 20.16
CA GLU A 102 14.92 -5.56 20.68
C GLU A 102 15.05 -5.58 22.20
N SER A 103 14.13 -6.24 22.92
CA SER A 103 14.18 -6.37 24.40
C SER A 103 15.33 -7.23 24.94
N ARG A 104 16.04 -7.97 24.09
CA ARG A 104 17.19 -8.79 24.49
C ARG A 104 18.49 -7.98 24.60
N TRP A 105 18.49 -6.75 24.09
CA TRP A 105 19.61 -5.81 24.13
C TRP A 105 19.34 -4.69 25.14
#